data_AF-A0A2D6HL80-F1
#
_entry.id   AF-A0A2D6HL80-F1
#
_cell.length_a   1.000
_cell.length_b   1.000
_cell.length_c   1.000
_cell.angle_alpha   90.00
_cell.angle_beta   90.00
_cell.angle_gamma   90.00
#
_symmetry.space_group_name_H-M   'P 1'
#
loop_
_entity.id
_entity.type
_entity.pdbx_description
1 polymer ?
#
loop_
_entity_poly.entity_id
_entity_poly.type
_entity_poly.pdbx_seq_one_letter_code
_entity_poly.pdbx_strand_id
1 'polypeptide(L)'
;MLLKTRYLVIFLKIRKAVQKLMFSIIFVTEIIMFSRFARLFLILMLSLTFSSVFCTKVVYAQSEEKVEYGSLKKSKVFVRYGPSTNHPIKWIYHGKGLPVKITRRFDQWRKIEDVTGTNGWVHASLLSGKKTALILSDLPYILMYHDSDKDKKPILRLEPGLVVDIDECLSDMCEASIAGYTGFLEKKYLWGIE
;
A
#
# COMPACT_ATOMS: atom_id res chain seq x y z
N MET A 1 -22.96 92.12 -33.61
CA MET A 1 -22.35 90.88 -34.14
C MET A 1 -21.62 90.02 -33.09
N LEU A 2 -21.51 90.44 -31.82
CA LEU A 2 -20.73 89.76 -30.76
C LEU A 2 -21.44 88.59 -30.03
N LEU A 3 -22.76 88.42 -30.21
CA LEU A 3 -23.54 87.38 -29.53
C LEU A 3 -23.32 85.97 -30.12
N LYS A 4 -23.04 85.87 -31.43
CA LYS A 4 -22.93 84.59 -32.13
C LYS A 4 -21.64 83.81 -31.78
N THR A 5 -20.55 84.52 -31.49
CA THR A 5 -19.27 83.93 -31.05
C THR A 5 -19.31 83.40 -29.62
N ARG A 6 -20.01 84.07 -28.69
CA ARG A 6 -20.18 83.57 -27.31
C ARG A 6 -20.98 82.26 -27.25
N TYR A 7 -22.05 82.15 -28.04
CA TYR A 7 -22.84 80.91 -28.11
C TYR A 7 -22.05 79.72 -28.65
N LEU A 8 -21.23 79.94 -29.68
CA LEU A 8 -20.42 78.87 -30.28
C LEU A 8 -19.36 78.32 -29.30
N VAL A 9 -18.72 79.21 -28.52
CA VAL A 9 -17.72 78.81 -27.51
C VAL A 9 -18.37 78.03 -26.36
N ILE A 10 -19.55 78.45 -25.90
CA ILE A 10 -20.30 77.73 -24.86
C ILE A 10 -20.76 76.35 -25.39
N PHE A 11 -21.29 76.29 -26.60
CA PHE A 11 -21.73 75.03 -27.23
C PHE A 11 -20.56 74.04 -27.41
N LEU A 12 -19.39 74.51 -27.85
CA LEU A 12 -18.20 73.67 -27.96
C LEU A 12 -17.68 73.17 -26.61
N LYS A 13 -17.78 74.00 -25.55
CA LYS A 13 -17.38 73.62 -24.19
C LYS A 13 -18.33 72.60 -23.58
N ILE A 14 -19.64 72.74 -23.81
CA ILE A 14 -20.65 71.76 -23.42
C ILE A 14 -20.48 70.46 -24.21
N ARG A 15 -20.28 70.51 -25.53
CA ARG A 15 -20.03 69.33 -26.37
C ARG A 15 -18.81 68.55 -25.89
N LYS A 16 -17.70 69.23 -25.57
CA LYS A 16 -16.50 68.59 -25.01
C LYS A 16 -16.74 68.00 -23.61
N ALA A 17 -17.50 68.70 -22.76
CA ALA A 17 -17.84 68.21 -21.42
C ALA A 17 -18.74 66.97 -21.46
N VAL A 18 -19.78 66.99 -22.31
CA VAL A 18 -20.69 65.85 -22.54
C VAL A 18 -19.92 64.67 -23.14
N GLN A 19 -19.04 64.91 -24.11
CA GLN A 19 -18.22 63.84 -24.70
C GLN A 19 -17.26 63.24 -23.66
N LYS A 20 -16.64 64.05 -22.80
CA LYS A 20 -15.78 63.56 -21.70
C LYS A 20 -16.57 62.76 -20.65
N LEU A 21 -17.79 63.19 -20.31
CA LEU A 21 -18.68 62.44 -19.42
C LEU A 21 -19.09 61.09 -20.04
N MET A 22 -19.46 61.09 -21.32
CA MET A 22 -19.90 59.90 -22.03
C MET A 22 -18.78 58.86 -22.14
N PHE A 23 -17.55 59.28 -22.48
CA PHE A 23 -16.37 58.39 -22.46
C PHE A 23 -16.06 57.86 -21.05
N SER A 24 -16.18 58.70 -20.01
CA SER A 24 -15.96 58.25 -18.62
C SER A 24 -16.99 57.23 -18.16
N ILE A 25 -18.26 57.37 -18.56
CA ILE A 25 -19.33 56.42 -18.21
C ILE A 25 -19.10 55.09 -18.94
N ILE A 26 -18.80 55.11 -20.24
CA ILE A 26 -18.50 53.90 -21.03
C ILE A 26 -17.32 53.13 -20.43
N PHE A 27 -16.25 53.84 -20.06
CA PHE A 27 -15.07 53.22 -19.44
C PHE A 27 -15.38 52.59 -18.08
N VAL A 28 -16.19 53.25 -17.24
CA VAL A 28 -16.61 52.69 -15.94
C VAL A 28 -17.53 51.48 -16.12
N THR A 29 -18.44 51.49 -17.10
CA THR A 29 -19.32 50.34 -17.36
C THR A 29 -18.56 49.15 -17.92
N GLU A 30 -17.54 49.35 -18.76
CA GLU A 30 -16.70 48.26 -19.26
C GLU A 30 -15.84 47.67 -18.13
N ILE A 31 -15.28 48.49 -17.24
CA ILE A 31 -14.53 48.01 -16.06
C ILE A 31 -15.43 47.19 -15.13
N ILE A 32 -16.64 47.66 -14.83
CA ILE A 32 -17.60 46.94 -13.98
C ILE A 32 -18.00 45.62 -14.65
N MET A 33 -18.26 45.63 -15.96
CA MET A 33 -18.60 44.43 -16.74
C MET A 33 -17.46 43.41 -16.72
N PHE A 34 -16.22 43.83 -16.97
CA PHE A 34 -15.02 42.98 -16.94
C PHE A 34 -14.80 42.35 -15.55
N SER A 35 -15.09 43.08 -14.48
CA SER A 35 -15.00 42.57 -13.10
C SER A 35 -16.04 41.48 -12.79
N ARG A 36 -17.25 41.55 -13.36
CA ARG A 36 -18.29 40.53 -13.20
C ARG A 36 -17.97 39.28 -14.01
N PHE A 37 -17.44 39.44 -15.23
CA PHE A 37 -16.96 38.32 -16.04
C PHE A 37 -15.78 37.61 -15.38
N ALA A 38 -14.84 38.34 -14.78
CA ALA A 38 -13.73 37.74 -14.03
C ALA A 38 -14.19 36.92 -12.83
N ARG A 39 -15.20 37.39 -12.07
CA ARG A 39 -15.79 36.63 -10.94
C ARG A 39 -16.54 35.38 -11.39
N LEU A 40 -17.34 35.47 -12.45
CA LEU A 40 -18.06 34.32 -13.01
C LEU A 40 -17.09 33.27 -13.57
N PHE A 41 -16.02 33.71 -14.24
CA PHE A 41 -14.98 32.83 -14.76
C PHE A 41 -14.18 32.15 -13.63
N LEU A 42 -13.86 32.87 -12.55
CA LEU A 42 -13.19 32.30 -11.37
C LEU A 42 -14.06 31.24 -10.68
N ILE A 43 -15.38 31.47 -10.55
CA ILE A 43 -16.32 30.49 -9.97
C ILE A 43 -16.46 29.26 -10.86
N LEU A 44 -16.53 29.44 -12.19
CA LEU A 44 -16.60 28.32 -13.15
C LEU A 44 -15.32 27.46 -13.07
N MET A 45 -14.15 28.08 -13.02
CA MET A 45 -12.85 27.40 -12.85
C MET A 45 -12.74 26.68 -11.49
N LEU A 46 -13.28 27.26 -10.41
CA LEU A 46 -13.36 26.59 -9.10
C LEU A 46 -14.33 25.39 -9.12
N SER A 47 -15.43 25.46 -9.87
CA SER A 47 -16.40 24.36 -9.96
C SER A 47 -15.88 23.18 -10.81
N LEU A 48 -15.13 23.46 -11.89
CA LEU A 48 -14.51 22.45 -12.75
C LEU A 48 -13.38 21.68 -12.05
N THR A 49 -12.72 22.29 -11.05
CA THR A 49 -11.69 21.63 -10.24
C THR A 49 -12.24 20.83 -9.07
N PHE A 50 -13.50 21.04 -8.67
CA PHE A 50 -14.12 20.33 -7.55
C PHE A 50 -14.52 18.88 -7.90
N SER A 51 -14.86 18.59 -9.17
CA SER A 51 -15.22 17.23 -9.61
C SER A 51 -14.04 16.27 -9.72
N SER A 52 -12.82 16.76 -9.94
CA SER A 52 -11.64 15.89 -10.10
C SER A 52 -11.04 15.40 -8.79
N VAL A 53 -11.28 16.10 -7.67
CA VAL A 53 -10.71 15.75 -6.35
C VAL A 53 -11.43 14.56 -5.69
N PHE A 54 -12.72 14.34 -5.98
CA PHE A 54 -13.48 13.24 -5.37
C PHE A 54 -13.28 11.88 -6.04
N CYS A 55 -12.72 11.82 -7.25
CA CYS A 55 -12.58 10.55 -7.99
C CYS A 55 -11.35 9.72 -7.60
N THR A 56 -10.32 10.32 -6.99
CA THR A 56 -9.04 9.63 -6.74
C THR A 56 -9.00 8.73 -5.51
N LYS A 57 -10.00 8.81 -4.62
CA LYS A 57 -9.98 8.01 -3.37
C LYS A 57 -10.53 6.58 -3.52
N VAL A 58 -11.23 6.25 -4.60
CA VAL A 58 -11.88 4.93 -4.74
C VAL A 58 -10.95 3.86 -5.35
N VAL A 59 -9.86 4.25 -6.01
CA VAL A 59 -9.00 3.31 -6.76
C VAL A 59 -7.94 2.61 -5.87
N TYR A 60 -7.69 3.07 -4.65
CA TYR A 60 -6.64 2.50 -3.77
C TYR A 60 -7.16 1.58 -2.66
N ALA A 61 -8.40 1.09 -2.75
CA ALA A 61 -8.82 -0.05 -1.92
C ALA A 61 -8.21 -1.33 -2.51
N GLN A 62 -6.89 -1.46 -2.41
CA GLN A 62 -6.16 -2.67 -2.77
C GLN A 62 -6.54 -3.71 -1.73
N SER A 63 -7.31 -4.72 -2.13
CA SER A 63 -7.63 -5.86 -1.26
C SER A 63 -6.30 -6.47 -0.80
N GLU A 64 -5.96 -6.32 0.47
CA GLU A 64 -4.91 -7.11 1.10
C GLU A 64 -5.33 -8.58 0.94
N GLU A 65 -4.70 -9.27 0.00
CA GLU A 65 -4.83 -10.71 -0.13
C GLU A 65 -4.23 -11.30 1.15
N LYS A 66 -5.11 -11.71 2.08
CA LYS A 66 -4.71 -12.30 3.36
C LYS A 66 -3.69 -13.42 3.11
N VAL A 67 -2.46 -13.21 3.57
CA VAL A 67 -1.38 -14.17 3.37
C VAL A 67 -1.56 -15.34 4.33
N GLU A 68 -1.68 -16.54 3.79
CA GLU A 68 -1.79 -17.76 4.59
C GLU A 68 -0.48 -18.53 4.56
N TYR A 69 -0.01 -18.91 5.75
CA TYR A 69 1.12 -19.81 5.93
C TYR A 69 0.69 -21.14 6.54
N GLY A 70 1.41 -22.20 6.20
CA GLY A 70 1.32 -23.50 6.84
C GLY A 70 2.70 -24.14 6.95
N SER A 71 2.75 -25.35 7.51
CA SER A 71 3.99 -26.09 7.68
C SER A 71 3.89 -27.53 7.18
N LEU A 72 5.01 -28.11 6.76
CA LEU A 72 5.04 -29.51 6.32
C LEU A 72 4.81 -30.45 7.51
N LYS A 73 3.74 -31.24 7.47
CA LYS A 73 3.35 -32.15 8.56
C LYS A 73 4.25 -33.39 8.65
N LYS A 74 4.79 -33.83 7.51
CA LYS A 74 5.58 -35.06 7.37
C LYS A 74 7.02 -34.71 6.97
N SER A 75 7.96 -35.59 7.29
CA SER A 75 9.37 -35.45 6.90
C SER A 75 9.58 -35.58 5.39
N LYS A 76 8.67 -36.25 4.68
CA LYS A 76 8.67 -36.40 3.23
C LYS A 76 7.34 -35.92 2.66
N VAL A 77 7.35 -34.89 1.83
CA VAL A 77 6.16 -34.32 1.19
C VAL A 77 6.35 -34.25 -0.31
N PHE A 78 5.44 -34.88 -1.05
CA PHE A 78 5.47 -34.91 -2.51
C PHE A 78 4.73 -33.70 -3.08
N VAL A 79 5.45 -32.87 -3.83
CA VAL A 79 4.85 -31.73 -4.54
C VAL A 79 4.57 -32.13 -5.98
N ARG A 80 3.41 -31.74 -6.51
CA ARG A 80 2.94 -32.10 -7.86
C ARG A 80 2.75 -30.88 -8.74
N TYR A 81 2.75 -31.11 -10.05
CA TYR A 81 2.47 -30.04 -11.03
C TYR A 81 1.02 -29.54 -11.01
N GLY A 82 0.06 -30.35 -10.54
CA GLY A 82 -1.36 -30.00 -10.50
C GLY A 82 -2.11 -30.59 -9.31
N PRO A 83 -3.35 -30.15 -9.06
CA PRO A 83 -4.15 -30.51 -7.88
C PRO A 83 -4.85 -31.87 -8.03
N SER A 84 -4.09 -32.92 -8.32
CA SER A 84 -4.59 -34.29 -8.43
C SER A 84 -3.45 -35.29 -8.31
N THR A 85 -3.75 -36.50 -7.85
CA THR A 85 -2.80 -37.63 -7.79
C THR A 85 -2.32 -38.09 -9.16
N ASN A 86 -3.06 -37.77 -10.23
CA ASN A 86 -2.69 -38.11 -11.61
C ASN A 86 -1.58 -37.21 -12.17
N HIS A 87 -1.35 -36.03 -11.58
CA HIS A 87 -0.25 -35.17 -12.01
C HIS A 87 1.09 -35.70 -11.51
N PRO A 88 2.16 -35.65 -12.31
CA PRO A 88 3.48 -36.12 -11.89
C PRO A 88 4.01 -35.34 -10.69
N ILE A 89 4.87 -36.00 -9.92
CA ILE A 89 5.63 -35.40 -8.83
C ILE A 89 6.65 -34.45 -9.45
N LYS A 90 6.63 -33.19 -9.00
CA LYS A 90 7.55 -32.12 -9.42
C LYS A 90 8.84 -32.19 -8.62
N TRP A 91 8.75 -32.38 -7.30
CA TRP A 91 9.88 -32.68 -6.41
C TRP A 91 9.37 -33.20 -5.06
N ILE A 92 10.29 -33.49 -4.15
CA ILE A 92 10.02 -33.99 -2.81
C ILE A 92 10.74 -33.11 -1.80
N TYR A 93 9.99 -32.55 -0.84
CA TYR A 93 10.59 -31.91 0.32
C TYR A 93 11.03 -32.92 1.36
N HIS A 94 12.19 -32.67 1.95
CA HIS A 94 12.75 -33.40 3.07
C HIS A 94 12.88 -32.44 4.26
N GLY A 95 12.06 -32.63 5.29
CA GLY A 95 12.06 -31.77 6.47
C GLY A 95 10.65 -31.54 7.01
N LYS A 96 10.39 -32.03 8.23
CA LYS A 96 9.14 -31.76 8.94
C LYS A 96 9.19 -30.32 9.48
N GLY A 97 8.06 -29.62 9.44
CA GLY A 97 7.92 -28.29 10.00
C GLY A 97 8.39 -27.17 9.07
N LEU A 98 8.92 -27.47 7.88
CA LEU A 98 9.29 -26.41 6.92
C LEU A 98 8.06 -25.53 6.64
N PRO A 99 8.16 -24.21 6.84
CA PRO A 99 7.08 -23.30 6.49
C PRO A 99 6.85 -23.27 4.99
N VAL A 100 5.62 -22.98 4.59
CA VAL A 100 5.22 -22.78 3.20
C VAL A 100 4.12 -21.72 3.13
N LYS A 101 4.19 -20.85 2.12
CA LYS A 101 3.11 -19.92 1.80
C LYS A 101 2.04 -20.63 0.98
N ILE A 102 0.78 -20.55 1.39
CA ILE A 102 -0.35 -21.10 0.64
C ILE A 102 -0.89 -20.00 -0.27
N THR A 103 -0.72 -20.18 -1.58
CA THR A 103 -1.12 -19.18 -2.59
C THR A 103 -2.47 -19.47 -3.21
N ARG A 104 -2.89 -20.74 -3.28
CA ARG A 104 -4.22 -21.13 -3.79
C ARG A 104 -4.75 -22.38 -3.10
N ARG A 105 -6.08 -22.50 -3.09
CA ARG A 105 -6.80 -23.68 -2.62
C ARG A 105 -7.65 -24.24 -3.77
N PHE A 106 -7.64 -25.55 -3.94
CA PHE A 106 -8.52 -26.25 -4.87
C PHE A 106 -8.89 -27.60 -4.25
N ASP A 107 -10.15 -27.77 -3.85
CA ASP A 107 -10.62 -28.98 -3.15
C ASP A 107 -9.68 -29.35 -1.97
N GLN A 108 -9.11 -30.55 -1.94
CA GLN A 108 -8.17 -31.03 -0.92
C GLN A 108 -6.70 -30.65 -1.22
N TRP A 109 -6.45 -29.85 -2.25
CA TRP A 109 -5.11 -29.44 -2.67
C TRP A 109 -4.82 -28.00 -2.32
N ARG A 110 -3.56 -27.75 -1.96
CA ARG A 110 -3.02 -26.42 -1.68
C ARG A 110 -1.86 -26.18 -2.62
N LYS A 111 -1.90 -25.05 -3.33
CA LYS A 111 -0.74 -24.56 -4.06
C LYS A 111 0.14 -23.85 -3.05
N ILE A 112 1.32 -24.39 -2.85
CA ILE A 112 2.31 -23.89 -1.90
C ILE A 112 3.46 -23.21 -2.64
N GLU A 113 4.13 -22.29 -1.97
CA GLU A 113 5.34 -21.61 -2.38
C GLU A 113 6.33 -21.63 -1.21
N ASP A 114 7.59 -21.97 -1.48
CA ASP A 114 8.65 -21.95 -0.47
C ASP A 114 9.36 -20.58 -0.40
N VAL A 115 10.39 -20.51 0.45
CA VAL A 115 11.22 -19.32 0.62
C VAL A 115 11.94 -18.89 -0.67
N THR A 116 12.16 -19.81 -1.61
CA THR A 116 12.85 -19.54 -2.88
C THR A 116 11.89 -19.07 -3.98
N GLY A 117 10.57 -19.03 -3.71
CA GLY A 117 9.53 -18.75 -4.71
C GLY A 117 9.11 -19.98 -5.52
N THR A 118 9.63 -21.15 -5.19
CA THR A 118 9.33 -22.39 -5.89
C THR A 118 7.95 -22.90 -5.48
N ASN A 119 7.06 -23.09 -6.47
CA ASN A 119 5.66 -23.41 -6.22
C ASN A 119 5.13 -24.70 -6.88
N GLY A 120 4.15 -25.32 -6.23
CA GLY A 120 3.50 -26.55 -6.68
C GLY A 120 2.36 -26.98 -5.77
N TRP A 121 1.73 -28.11 -6.08
CA TRP A 121 0.53 -28.59 -5.41
C TRP A 121 0.83 -29.69 -4.41
N VAL A 122 0.27 -29.57 -3.21
CA VAL A 122 0.38 -30.54 -2.12
C VAL A 122 -1.00 -30.85 -1.57
N HIS A 123 -1.23 -32.11 -1.23
CA HIS A 123 -2.47 -32.53 -0.58
C HIS A 123 -2.54 -31.96 0.86
N ALA A 124 -3.68 -31.41 1.26
CA ALA A 124 -3.84 -30.70 2.53
C ALA A 124 -3.49 -31.57 3.76
N SER A 125 -3.68 -32.89 3.69
CA SER A 125 -3.31 -33.81 4.77
C SER A 125 -1.80 -33.88 5.06
N LEU A 126 -0.96 -33.43 4.12
CA LEU A 126 0.50 -33.34 4.26
C LEU A 126 0.96 -32.00 4.84
N LEU A 127 0.03 -31.06 5.03
CA LEU A 127 0.25 -29.77 5.67
C LEU A 127 -0.31 -29.76 7.09
N SER A 128 0.22 -28.86 7.90
CA SER A 128 -0.20 -28.57 9.27
C SER A 128 -0.48 -27.07 9.38
N GLY A 129 -1.49 -26.70 10.17
CA GLY A 129 -1.73 -25.29 10.54
C GLY A 129 -0.81 -24.80 11.66
N LYS A 130 0.13 -25.63 12.13
CA LYS A 130 1.12 -25.22 13.13
C LYS A 130 2.00 -24.13 12.52
N LYS A 131 2.10 -22.99 13.21
CA LYS A 131 2.96 -21.88 12.83
C LYS A 131 4.41 -22.25 13.10
N THR A 132 5.24 -22.09 12.08
CA THR A 132 6.68 -22.36 12.12
C THR A 132 7.36 -21.29 11.28
N ALA A 133 8.58 -20.93 11.63
CA ALA A 133 9.37 -20.01 10.83
C ALA A 133 10.72 -20.59 10.46
N LEU A 134 11.21 -20.22 9.29
CA LEU A 134 12.57 -20.46 8.84
C LEU A 134 13.40 -19.21 9.17
N ILE A 135 14.52 -19.39 9.84
CA ILE A 135 15.44 -18.29 10.15
C ILE A 135 16.22 -17.92 8.89
N LEU A 136 16.09 -16.67 8.46
CA LEU A 136 16.82 -16.07 7.36
C LEU A 136 17.61 -14.87 7.89
N SER A 137 18.92 -14.85 7.65
CA SER A 137 19.79 -13.73 8.00
C SER A 137 21.08 -13.82 7.22
N ASP A 138 21.66 -12.66 6.88
CA ASP A 138 23.02 -12.57 6.33
C ASP A 138 24.10 -12.67 7.43
N LEU A 139 23.68 -12.62 8.69
CA LEU A 139 24.56 -12.80 9.86
C LEU A 139 24.84 -14.28 10.10
N PRO A 140 26.00 -14.64 10.68
CA PRO A 140 26.32 -16.03 11.02
C PRO A 140 25.35 -16.62 12.06
N TYR A 141 24.73 -15.78 12.88
CA TYR A 141 23.70 -16.17 13.83
C TYR A 141 22.78 -14.99 14.17
N ILE A 142 21.58 -15.30 14.63
CA ILE A 142 20.68 -14.37 15.32
C ILE A 142 20.62 -14.70 16.80
N LEU A 143 20.10 -13.75 17.59
CA LEU A 143 19.98 -13.87 19.04
C LEU A 143 18.54 -14.10 19.44
N MET A 144 18.32 -15.04 20.36
CA MET A 144 17.08 -15.22 21.10
C MET A 144 17.19 -14.54 22.46
N TYR A 145 16.11 -13.88 22.89
CA TYR A 145 16.03 -13.14 24.14
C TYR A 145 15.01 -13.78 25.09
N HIS A 146 15.15 -13.55 26.40
CA HIS A 146 14.17 -14.04 27.39
C HIS A 146 12.81 -13.33 27.31
N ASP A 147 12.79 -12.12 26.76
CA ASP A 147 11.63 -11.24 26.67
C ASP A 147 11.68 -10.48 25.33
N SER A 148 10.60 -9.78 25.00
CA SER A 148 10.50 -8.89 23.84
C SER A 148 11.48 -7.71 23.88
N ASP A 149 12.04 -7.39 25.05
CA ASP A 149 13.04 -6.35 25.26
C ASP A 149 14.45 -6.80 24.85
N LYS A 150 15.02 -6.11 23.86
CA LYS A 150 16.33 -6.39 23.25
C LYS A 150 17.51 -5.95 24.11
N ASP A 151 17.29 -5.10 25.11
CA ASP A 151 18.35 -4.64 26.02
C ASP A 151 18.74 -5.71 27.04
N LYS A 152 17.95 -6.79 27.14
CA LYS A 152 18.24 -7.95 27.99
C LYS A 152 19.28 -8.85 27.33
N LYS A 153 20.05 -9.55 28.18
CA LYS A 153 21.09 -10.48 27.74
C LYS A 153 20.46 -11.62 26.90
N PRO A 154 21.02 -11.96 25.73
CA PRO A 154 20.52 -13.05 24.91
C PRO A 154 20.77 -14.42 25.58
N ILE A 155 19.87 -15.36 25.32
CA ILE A 155 19.87 -16.71 25.90
C ILE A 155 20.39 -17.79 24.94
N LEU A 156 20.24 -17.57 23.64
CA LEU A 156 20.60 -18.57 22.63
C LEU A 156 21.06 -17.88 21.33
N ARG A 157 22.04 -18.50 20.67
CA ARG A 157 22.45 -18.15 19.30
C ARG A 157 21.85 -19.17 18.35
N LEU A 158 21.23 -18.70 17.28
CA LEU A 158 20.58 -19.53 16.28
C LEU A 158 21.15 -19.25 14.90
N GLU A 159 21.52 -20.30 14.18
CA GLU A 159 22.04 -20.20 12.82
C GLU A 159 20.90 -20.03 11.79
N PRO A 160 21.13 -19.31 10.68
CA PRO A 160 20.21 -19.31 9.54
C PRO A 160 19.94 -20.72 9.01
N GLY A 161 18.73 -20.96 8.50
CA GLY A 161 18.29 -22.25 7.98
C GLY A 161 17.63 -23.15 9.03
N LEU A 162 17.67 -22.80 10.32
CA LEU A 162 16.91 -23.49 11.35
C LEU A 162 15.41 -23.19 11.24
N VAL A 163 14.60 -24.20 11.54
CA VAL A 163 13.15 -24.08 11.66
C VAL A 163 12.78 -23.99 13.13
N VAL A 164 12.04 -22.96 13.50
CA VAL A 164 11.51 -22.74 14.85
C VAL A 164 10.00 -22.88 14.87
N ASP A 165 9.46 -23.33 16.00
CA ASP A 165 8.02 -23.26 16.26
C ASP A 165 7.68 -21.83 16.71
N ILE A 166 6.55 -21.30 16.23
CA ILE A 166 6.09 -19.95 16.56
C ILE A 166 4.82 -20.04 17.39
N ASP A 167 4.87 -19.43 18.57
CA ASP A 167 3.76 -19.41 19.51
C ASP A 167 2.91 -18.15 19.28
N GLU A 168 3.49 -16.98 19.52
CA GLU A 168 2.84 -15.68 19.32
C GLU A 168 3.80 -14.66 18.70
N CYS A 169 3.28 -13.72 17.90
CA CYS A 169 4.04 -12.60 17.37
C CYS A 169 3.42 -11.28 17.85
N LEU A 170 4.21 -10.48 18.56
CA LEU A 170 3.87 -9.17 19.10
C LEU A 170 4.72 -8.10 18.42
N SER A 171 4.10 -7.26 17.60
CA SER A 171 4.77 -6.21 16.82
C SER A 171 5.96 -6.77 16.01
N ASP A 172 7.19 -6.50 16.47
CA ASP A 172 8.44 -6.87 15.78
C ASP A 172 9.15 -8.07 16.42
N MET A 173 8.54 -8.71 17.42
CA MET A 173 9.11 -9.84 18.16
C MET A 173 8.15 -11.02 18.11
N CYS A 174 8.67 -12.22 17.91
CA CYS A 174 7.90 -13.45 17.98
C CYS A 174 8.45 -14.34 19.07
N GLU A 175 7.57 -14.80 19.95
CA GLU A 175 7.85 -15.91 20.85
C GLU A 175 7.98 -17.19 20.02
N ALA A 176 9.12 -17.85 20.18
CA ALA A 176 9.50 -19.01 19.42
C ALA A 176 10.15 -20.06 20.33
N SER A 177 9.98 -21.32 19.94
CA SER A 177 10.57 -22.45 20.64
C SER A 177 11.37 -23.36 19.71
N ILE A 178 12.54 -23.81 20.20
CA ILE A 178 13.43 -24.72 19.49
C ILE A 178 14.31 -25.48 20.48
N ALA A 179 14.45 -26.79 20.29
CA ALA A 179 15.32 -27.66 21.09
C ALA A 179 15.14 -27.53 22.63
N GLY A 180 13.91 -27.25 23.09
CA GLY A 180 13.58 -27.08 24.51
C GLY A 180 13.82 -25.67 25.08
N TYR A 181 14.33 -24.74 24.27
CA TYR A 181 14.42 -23.32 24.61
C TYR A 181 13.19 -22.58 24.09
N THR A 182 12.69 -21.65 24.90
CA THR A 182 11.62 -20.70 24.53
C THR A 182 12.11 -19.28 24.78
N GLY A 183 11.86 -18.39 23.84
CA GLY A 183 12.23 -16.98 23.95
C GLY A 183 11.76 -16.19 22.74
N PHE A 184 12.20 -14.95 22.64
CA PHE A 184 11.76 -14.00 21.62
C PHE A 184 12.81 -13.80 20.54
N LEU A 185 12.35 -13.79 19.29
CA LEU A 185 13.15 -13.55 18.08
C LEU A 185 12.60 -12.34 17.33
N GLU A 186 13.48 -11.57 16.69
CA GLU A 186 13.03 -10.47 15.83
C GLU A 186 12.32 -11.00 14.59
N LYS A 187 11.11 -10.50 14.33
CA LYS A 187 10.24 -10.88 13.20
C LYS A 187 10.94 -10.76 11.84
N LYS A 188 11.83 -9.77 11.69
CA LYS A 188 12.56 -9.51 10.43
C LYS A 188 13.45 -10.67 9.96
N TYR A 189 13.84 -11.58 10.86
CA TYR A 189 14.65 -12.76 10.53
C TYR A 189 13.81 -14.01 10.27
N LEU A 190 12.48 -13.92 10.34
CA LEU A 190 11.59 -15.07 10.32
C LEU A 190 10.77 -15.08 9.03
N TRP A 191 10.86 -16.17 8.28
CA TRP A 191 10.02 -16.41 7.11
C TRP A 191 9.00 -17.51 7.39
N GLY A 192 7.78 -17.37 6.90
CA GLY A 192 6.68 -18.31 7.17
C GLY A 192 5.65 -17.82 8.18
N ILE A 193 5.69 -16.53 8.51
CA ILE A 193 4.76 -15.86 9.42
C ILE A 193 4.17 -14.61 8.74
N GLU A 194 2.98 -14.21 9.18
CA GLU A 194 2.28 -12.97 8.80
C GLU A 194 2.84 -11.78 9.59
#